data_AF-A0A4Y2AJC0-F1
#
_entry.id   AF-A0A4Y2AJC0-F1
#
_cell.length_a   1.000
_cell.length_b   1.000
_cell.length_c   1.000
_cell.angle_alpha   90.00
_cell.angle_beta   90.00
_cell.angle_gamma   90.00
#
_symmetry.space_group_name_H-M   'P 1'
#
loop_
_entity.id
_entity.type
_entity.pdbx_description
1 polymer ?
#
loop_
_entity_poly.entity_id
_entity_poly.type
_entity_poly.pdbx_seq_one_letter_code
_entity_poly.pdbx_strand_id
1 'polypeptide(L)'
;MAIKRKFLLYKAILRLVLLYGSPIWGATSIKNLKKLQVFQNQQLVRIADAPWYVRRKLIHKYLKIDPVLDFMKIISKKFFETVLLQLPPYDPAVPSSRKRPRAMLDYTYENFPTIKRRWDVSTVYANLDP
;
A
#
# COMPACT_ATOMS: atom_id res chain seq x y z
N MET A 1 -24.59 15.69 2.51
CA MET A 1 -25.19 14.34 2.41
C MET A 1 -24.62 13.48 1.27
N ALA A 2 -24.33 14.02 0.07
CA ALA A 2 -23.88 13.23 -1.08
C ALA A 2 -22.46 12.63 -0.95
N ILE A 3 -21.51 13.36 -0.37
CA ILE A 3 -20.09 12.93 -0.23
C ILE A 3 -19.96 11.64 0.59
N LYS A 4 -20.71 11.52 1.69
CA LYS A 4 -20.72 10.32 2.55
C LYS A 4 -21.12 9.06 1.78
N ARG A 5 -22.12 9.15 0.90
CA ARG A 5 -22.57 8.02 0.06
C ARG A 5 -21.52 7.62 -0.97
N LYS A 6 -20.95 8.60 -1.69
CA LYS A 6 -19.84 8.36 -2.64
C LYS A 6 -18.63 7.72 -1.95
N PHE A 7 -18.32 8.18 -0.75
CA PHE A 7 -17.22 7.66 0.06
C PHE A 7 -17.45 6.23 0.55
N LEU A 8 -18.68 5.89 0.98
CA LEU A 8 -19.03 4.53 1.36
C LEU A 8 -18.92 3.57 0.18
N LEU A 9 -19.41 3.97 -0.99
CA LEU A 9 -19.29 3.19 -2.22
C LEU A 9 -17.82 2.98 -2.60
N TYR A 10 -17.01 4.05 -2.51
CA TYR A 10 -15.57 3.96 -2.73
C TYR A 10 -14.90 2.99 -1.76
N LYS A 11 -15.21 3.02 -0.46
CA LYS A 11 -14.67 2.06 0.51
C LYS A 11 -15.06 0.63 0.15
N ALA A 12 -16.29 0.38 -0.27
CA ALA A 12 -16.74 -0.96 -0.66
C ALA A 12 -15.96 -1.49 -1.87
N ILE A 13 -15.88 -0.70 -2.94
CA ILE A 13 -15.18 -1.08 -4.17
C ILE A 13 -13.67 -1.18 -3.93
N LEU A 14 -13.07 -0.19 -3.26
CA LEU A 14 -11.64 -0.17 -2.98
C LEU A 14 -11.25 -1.37 -2.11
N ARG A 15 -12.03 -1.71 -1.07
CA ARG A 15 -11.79 -2.91 -0.27
C ARG A 15 -11.84 -4.17 -1.11
N LEU A 16 -12.81 -4.28 -2.02
CA LEU A 16 -12.93 -5.43 -2.91
C LEU A 16 -11.72 -5.58 -3.83
N VAL A 17 -11.36 -4.50 -4.53
CA VAL A 17 -10.22 -4.47 -5.45
C VAL A 17 -8.91 -4.77 -4.73
N LEU A 18 -8.73 -4.24 -3.51
CA LEU A 18 -7.52 -4.46 -2.73
C LEU A 18 -7.46 -5.86 -2.14
N LEU A 19 -8.55 -6.39 -1.61
CA LEU A 19 -8.59 -7.73 -1.01
C LEU A 19 -8.30 -8.81 -2.06
N TYR A 20 -8.95 -8.72 -3.22
CA TYR A 20 -8.77 -9.69 -4.30
C TYR A 20 -7.52 -9.44 -5.14
N GLY A 21 -7.11 -8.17 -5.30
CA GLY A 21 -5.91 -7.81 -6.06
C GLY A 21 -4.61 -8.05 -5.30
N SER A 22 -4.60 -7.95 -3.97
CA SER A 22 -3.36 -8.00 -3.18
C SER A 22 -2.41 -9.17 -3.51
N PRO A 23 -2.88 -10.44 -3.65
CA PRO A 23 -1.99 -11.56 -3.96
C PRO A 23 -1.31 -11.43 -5.33
N ILE A 24 -2.04 -10.93 -6.33
CA ILE A 24 -1.55 -10.74 -7.71
C ILE A 24 -0.57 -9.57 -7.76
N TRP A 25 -0.86 -8.51 -7.02
CA TRP A 25 -0.11 -7.26 -7.12
C TRP A 25 1.19 -7.28 -6.31
N GLY A 26 1.34 -8.19 -5.35
CA GLY A 26 2.63 -8.45 -4.68
C GLY A 26 3.75 -8.85 -5.65
N ALA A 27 3.41 -9.43 -6.80
CA ALA A 27 4.34 -9.79 -7.87
C ALA A 27 4.45 -8.71 -8.99
N THR A 28 3.74 -7.59 -8.88
CA THR A 28 3.70 -6.57 -9.95
C THR A 28 4.81 -5.52 -9.85
N SER A 29 5.21 -4.99 -11.01
CA SER A 29 6.23 -3.93 -11.08
C SER A 29 5.83 -2.66 -10.33
N ILE A 30 6.81 -2.05 -9.67
CA ILE A 30 6.73 -0.73 -8.99
C ILE A 30 6.07 0.35 -9.86
N LYS A 31 6.27 0.32 -11.19
CA LYS A 31 5.66 1.29 -12.11
C LYS A 31 4.13 1.19 -12.13
N ASN A 32 3.59 -0.02 -12.10
CA ASN A 32 2.14 -0.26 -12.10
C ASN A 32 1.51 0.15 -10.76
N LEU A 33 2.24 -0.09 -9.66
CA LEU A 33 1.84 0.35 -8.32
C LEU A 33 1.75 1.88 -8.21
N LYS A 34 2.71 2.62 -8.79
CA LYS A 34 2.65 4.09 -8.87
C LYS A 34 1.42 4.57 -9.65
N LYS A 35 1.06 3.91 -10.76
CA LYS A 35 -0.15 4.24 -11.53
C LYS A 35 -1.41 4.06 -10.69
N LEU A 36 -1.50 2.99 -9.90
CA LEU A 36 -2.65 2.77 -9.01
C LEU A 36 -2.75 3.84 -7.94
N GLN A 37 -1.63 4.29 -7.37
CA GLN A 37 -1.64 5.40 -6.41
C GLN A 37 -2.12 6.71 -7.07
N VAL A 38 -1.72 7.00 -8.30
CA VAL A 38 -2.23 8.16 -9.05
C VAL A 38 -3.74 8.04 -9.28
N PHE A 39 -4.22 6.86 -9.66
CA PHE A 39 -5.66 6.61 -9.80
C PHE A 39 -6.41 6.83 -8.48
N GLN A 40 -5.90 6.31 -7.36
CA GLN A 40 -6.47 6.54 -6.02
C GLN A 40 -6.60 8.04 -5.74
N ASN A 41 -5.52 8.80 -5.97
CA ASN A 41 -5.48 10.23 -5.72
C ASN A 41 -6.54 10.99 -6.54
N GLN A 42 -6.71 10.64 -7.82
CA GLN A 42 -7.73 11.25 -8.67
C GLN A 42 -9.15 10.96 -8.16
N GLN A 43 -9.42 9.73 -7.72
CA GLN A 43 -10.74 9.39 -7.16
C GLN A 43 -11.01 10.13 -5.84
N LEU A 44 -10.00 10.27 -4.97
CA LEU A 44 -10.16 11.00 -3.70
C LEU A 44 -10.49 12.47 -3.93
N VAL A 45 -9.85 13.11 -4.91
CA VAL A 45 -10.17 14.50 -5.30
C VAL A 45 -11.62 14.61 -5.78
N ARG A 46 -12.10 13.68 -6.62
CA ARG A 46 -13.49 13.65 -7.11
C ARG A 46 -14.52 13.39 -6.00
N ILE A 47 -14.19 12.54 -5.03
CA ILE A 47 -15.09 12.24 -3.89
C ILE A 47 -15.16 13.43 -2.93
N ALA A 48 -14.03 14.08 -2.68
CA ALA A 48 -13.94 15.25 -1.82
C ALA A 48 -14.44 16.55 -2.49
N ASP A 49 -14.71 16.51 -3.81
CA ASP A 49 -15.04 17.67 -4.63
C ASP A 49 -14.00 18.81 -4.45
N ALA A 50 -12.73 18.41 -4.37
CA ALA A 50 -11.64 19.30 -4.03
C ALA A 50 -11.01 19.92 -5.29
N PRO A 51 -10.59 21.20 -5.23
CA PRO A 51 -9.88 21.82 -6.35
C PRO A 51 -8.46 21.25 -6.53
N TRP A 52 -7.93 21.34 -7.74
CA TRP A 52 -6.68 20.69 -8.17
C TRP A 52 -5.43 21.12 -7.39
N TYR A 53 -5.44 22.32 -6.81
CA TYR A 53 -4.31 22.88 -6.05
C TYR A 53 -4.23 22.34 -4.62
N VAL A 54 -5.23 21.59 -4.14
CA VAL A 54 -5.23 21.04 -2.79
C VAL A 54 -4.16 19.95 -2.69
N ARG A 55 -3.28 20.08 -1.69
CA ARG A 55 -2.26 19.06 -1.41
C ARG A 55 -2.93 17.72 -1.09
N ARG A 56 -2.57 16.67 -1.83
CA ARG A 56 -3.09 15.30 -1.64
C ARG A 56 -3.00 14.82 -0.19
N LYS A 57 -1.90 15.12 0.52
CA LYS A 57 -1.71 14.78 1.94
C LYS A 57 -2.85 15.32 2.82
N LEU A 58 -3.37 16.52 2.52
CA LEU A 58 -4.46 17.13 3.26
C LEU A 58 -5.77 16.39 3.02
N ILE A 59 -6.04 15.97 1.78
CA ILE A 59 -7.21 15.18 1.41
C ILE A 59 -7.20 13.82 2.12
N HIS A 60 -6.05 13.15 2.15
CA HIS A 60 -5.88 11.89 2.89
C HIS A 60 -6.14 12.06 4.39
N LYS A 61 -5.62 13.14 5.00
CA LYS A 61 -5.85 13.46 6.43
C LYS A 61 -7.32 13.78 6.71
N TYR A 62 -7.97 14.54 5.82
CA TYR A 62 -9.37 14.91 5.93
C TYR A 62 -10.31 13.70 5.83
N LEU A 63 -10.04 12.80 4.87
CA LEU A 63 -10.83 11.58 4.64
C LEU A 63 -10.43 10.41 5.56
N LYS A 64 -9.33 10.54 6.32
CA LYS A 64 -8.72 9.46 7.12
C LYS A 64 -8.52 8.17 6.31
N ILE A 65 -7.94 8.29 5.12
CA ILE A 65 -7.60 7.14 4.26
C ILE A 65 -6.09 7.07 4.07
N ASP A 66 -5.51 5.91 4.32
CA ASP A 66 -4.11 5.61 4.02
C ASP A 66 -3.91 5.41 2.51
N PRO A 67 -2.70 5.70 1.98
CA PRO A 67 -2.40 5.44 0.59
C PRO A 67 -2.51 3.94 0.27
N VAL A 68 -2.90 3.63 -0.96
CA VAL A 68 -3.13 2.27 -1.43
C VAL A 68 -1.93 1.35 -1.20
N LEU A 69 -0.71 1.86 -1.35
CA LEU A 69 0.50 1.06 -1.13
C LEU A 69 0.58 0.52 0.30
N ASP A 70 0.34 1.36 1.30
CA ASP A 70 0.41 0.95 2.71
C ASP A 70 -0.71 -0.05 3.04
N PHE A 71 -1.91 0.17 2.50
CA PHE A 71 -3.00 -0.80 2.59
C PHE A 71 -2.64 -2.15 1.97
N MET A 72 -2.07 -2.16 0.76
CA MET A 72 -1.67 -3.39 0.07
C MET A 72 -0.59 -4.15 0.85
N LYS A 73 0.36 -3.43 1.46
CA LYS A 73 1.37 -4.04 2.32
C LYS A 73 0.73 -4.79 3.49
N ILE A 74 -0.23 -4.16 4.18
CA ILE A 74 -0.95 -4.76 5.31
C ILE A 74 -1.76 -5.99 4.87
N ILE A 75 -2.50 -5.88 3.76
CA ILE A 75 -3.35 -6.98 3.26
C ILE A 75 -2.48 -8.16 2.79
N SER A 76 -1.41 -7.88 2.05
CA SER A 76 -0.46 -8.87 1.57
C SER A 76 0.14 -9.65 2.74
N LYS A 77 0.64 -8.95 3.77
CA LYS A 77 1.19 -9.58 4.97
C LYS A 77 0.18 -10.51 5.64
N LYS A 78 -1.05 -10.04 5.85
CA LYS A 78 -2.13 -10.86 6.44
C LYS A 78 -2.45 -12.10 5.60
N PHE A 79 -2.51 -11.96 4.28
CA PHE A 79 -2.75 -13.08 3.37
C PHE A 79 -1.64 -14.13 3.46
N PHE A 80 -0.38 -13.72 3.45
CA PHE A 80 0.76 -14.65 3.56
C PHE A 80 0.90 -15.27 4.94
N GLU A 81 0.48 -14.58 6.01
CA GLU A 81 0.38 -15.16 7.34
C GLU A 81 -0.67 -16.26 7.40
N THR A 82 -1.89 -16.03 6.90
CA THR A 82 -2.95 -17.05 6.89
C THR A 82 -2.59 -18.25 6.03
N VAL A 83 -2.00 -18.02 4.84
CA VAL A 83 -1.56 -19.11 3.95
C VAL A 83 -0.46 -19.95 4.61
N LEU A 84 0.45 -19.34 5.36
CA LEU A 84 1.49 -20.12 6.04
C LEU A 84 0.98 -21.02 7.15
N LEU A 85 -0.02 -20.57 7.91
CA LEU A 85 -0.62 -21.39 8.96
C LEU A 85 -1.27 -22.67 8.41
N GLN A 86 -1.62 -22.68 7.12
CA GLN A 86 -2.20 -23.83 6.43
C GLN A 86 -1.14 -24.78 5.83
N LEU A 87 0.15 -24.41 5.83
CA LEU A 87 1.21 -25.19 5.19
C LEU A 87 2.01 -26.04 6.20
N PRO A 88 2.53 -27.20 5.78
CA PRO A 88 3.44 -28.00 6.61
C PRO A 88 4.70 -27.18 6.97
N PRO A 89 5.34 -27.49 8.13
CA PRO A 89 6.49 -26.77 8.65
C PRO A 89 7.59 -26.59 7.60
N TYR A 90 8.13 -25.37 7.52
CA TYR A 90 9.17 -25.02 6.54
C TYR A 90 10.54 -25.49 7.01
N ASP A 91 11.17 -26.39 6.23
CA ASP A 91 12.59 -26.75 6.39
C ASP A 91 13.42 -26.08 5.25
N PRO A 92 14.32 -25.13 5.57
CA PRO A 92 15.18 -24.46 4.59
C PRO A 92 16.29 -25.34 3.99
N ALA A 93 16.54 -26.53 4.57
CA ALA A 93 17.55 -27.47 4.06
C ALA A 93 17.11 -28.19 2.77
N VAL A 94 15.81 -28.21 2.46
CA VAL A 94 15.26 -28.94 1.31
C VAL A 94 15.28 -28.09 0.03
N PRO A 95 15.85 -28.57 -1.10
CA PRO A 95 15.96 -27.78 -2.35
C PRO A 95 14.61 -27.33 -2.95
N SER A 96 13.52 -28.08 -2.75
CA SER A 96 12.19 -27.74 -3.29
C SER A 96 11.51 -26.59 -2.52
N SER A 97 11.85 -26.38 -1.24
CA SER A 97 11.25 -25.35 -0.38
C SER A 97 11.81 -23.94 -0.65
N ARG A 98 13.02 -23.83 -1.24
CA ARG A 98 13.64 -22.56 -1.66
C ARG A 98 12.91 -21.83 -2.78
N LYS A 99 12.05 -22.52 -3.54
CA LYS A 99 11.28 -21.95 -4.66
C LYS A 99 9.95 -21.32 -4.24
N ARG A 100 9.66 -21.22 -2.94
CA ARG A 100 8.36 -20.72 -2.47
C ARG A 100 8.21 -19.21 -2.70
N PRO A 101 6.99 -18.74 -3.02
CA PRO A 101 6.70 -17.32 -3.29
C PRO A 101 7.15 -16.34 -2.19
N ARG A 102 7.25 -16.81 -0.93
CA ARG A 102 7.57 -15.97 0.23
C ARG A 102 8.97 -15.36 0.19
N ALA A 103 9.99 -16.13 -0.17
CA ALA A 103 11.37 -15.61 -0.27
C ALA A 103 11.48 -14.51 -1.36
N MET A 104 10.71 -14.64 -2.43
CA MET A 104 10.61 -13.64 -3.49
C MET A 104 9.84 -12.39 -3.01
N LEU A 105 8.79 -12.56 -2.19
CA LEU A 105 8.03 -11.46 -1.63
C LEU A 105 8.82 -10.63 -0.63
N ASP A 106 9.54 -11.26 0.30
CA ASP A 106 10.35 -10.53 1.28
C ASP A 106 11.39 -9.65 0.57
N TYR A 107 12.05 -10.16 -0.47
CA TYR A 107 12.97 -9.38 -1.32
C TYR A 107 12.26 -8.22 -2.04
N THR A 108 11.08 -8.45 -2.63
CA THR A 108 10.34 -7.37 -3.31
C THR A 108 9.76 -6.35 -2.34
N TYR A 109 9.41 -6.75 -1.10
CA TYR A 109 8.79 -5.94 -0.06
C TYR A 109 9.79 -5.02 0.65
N GLU A 110 10.99 -5.50 0.94
CA GLU A 110 12.08 -4.64 1.43
C GLU A 110 12.49 -3.60 0.37
N ASN A 111 12.41 -3.98 -0.91
CA ASN A 111 12.64 -3.08 -2.05
C ASN A 111 11.38 -2.32 -2.53
N PHE A 112 10.21 -2.54 -1.90
CA PHE A 112 9.00 -1.80 -2.25
C PHE A 112 9.31 -0.33 -1.97
N PRO A 113 9.06 0.59 -2.91
CA PRO A 113 9.40 1.98 -2.68
C PRO A 113 8.59 2.47 -1.48
N THR A 114 9.24 2.56 -0.33
CA THR A 114 8.89 3.57 0.65
C THR A 114 8.98 4.85 -0.13
N ILE A 115 7.86 5.55 -0.30
CA ILE A 115 7.88 6.87 -0.88
C ILE A 115 8.73 7.69 0.10
N LYS A 116 10.04 7.75 -0.14
CA LYS A 116 10.94 8.73 0.48
C LYS A 116 10.36 10.06 0.02
N ARG A 117 9.47 10.59 0.85
CA ARG A 117 8.96 11.95 0.72
C ARG A 117 10.22 12.77 0.75
N ARG A 118 10.53 13.44 -0.36
CA ARG A 118 11.81 14.09 -0.66
C ARG A 118 12.26 15.16 0.37
N TRP A 119 11.51 15.35 1.45
CA TRP A 119 11.83 16.21 2.58
C TRP A 119 11.25 15.55 3.84
N ASP A 120 12.00 14.62 4.43
CA ASP A 120 11.86 14.37 5.87
C ASP A 120 12.71 15.44 6.55
N VAL A 121 12.02 16.41 7.15
CA VAL A 121 12.58 17.54 7.92
C VAL A 121 13.11 17.07 9.29
N SER A 122 13.12 15.76 9.52
CA SER A 122 13.56 15.12 10.77
C SER A 122 15.09 15.00 10.90
N THR A 123 15.85 15.17 9.80
CA THR A 123 17.32 15.07 9.82
C THR A 123 18.05 16.40 9.90
N VAL A 124 17.32 17.53 9.87
CA VAL A 124 17.93 18.87 9.95
C VAL A 124 18.08 19.34 11.41
N TYR A 125 17.21 18.89 12.31
CA TYR A 125 17.25 19.23 13.74
C TYR A 125 18.20 18.38 14.60
N ALA A 126 18.92 17.42 13.99
CA ALA A 126 19.91 16.60 14.71
C ALA A 126 21.36 17.07 14.50
N ASN A 127 21.58 18.10 13.67
CA ASN A 127 22.91 18.62 13.35
C ASN A 127 23.06 20.12 13.64
N LEU A 128 22.14 20.69 14.41
CA LEU A 128 22.22 22.06 14.93
C LEU A 128 21.94 21.99 16.42
N ASP A 129 23.03 21.90 17.18
CA ASP A 129 23.31 22.66 18.41
C ASP A 129 24.35 21.91 19.26
N PRO A 130 25.25 22.62 19.96
CA PRO A 130 26.43 23.36 19.48
C PRO A 130 27.72 22.54 19.54
#